data_AF-X1Q0T0-F1
#
_entry.id   AF-X1Q0T0-F1
#
_cell.length_a   1.000
_cell.length_b   1.000
_cell.length_c   1.000
_cell.angle_alpha   90.00
_cell.angle_beta   90.00
_cell.angle_gamma   90.00
#
_symmetry.space_group_name_H-M   'P 1'
#
loop_
_entity.id
_entity.type
_entity.pdbx_description
1 polymer ?
#
loop_
_entity_poly.entity_id
_entity_poly.type
_entity_poly.pdbx_seq_one_letter_code
_entity_poly.pdbx_strand_id
1 'polypeptide(L)'
;GCPGDSDSSKYPNWVTCPWPEDYSKILKWQWEEKVIPYWQKEAKFAQEEGIEKICFEMHPGFVVYNPETLLKLREAAGKAIGANFDPSHLFWQGIDPIAALKKLKGCIYHVHAKDTKIDAYNTSVNGVLDTKSYRDEINRSWIFRTVGYGQDASFWKYFISTLRLCGYDYVLSIEHEDSLMSANEGFQKAASFLKEIILKEKTGEMWWA
;
A
#
# COMPACT_ATOMS: atom_id res chain seq x y z
N GLY A 1 3.55 7.20 -9.17
CA GLY A 1 2.67 8.19 -9.84
C GLY A 1 1.87 7.53 -10.95
N CYS A 2 0.96 8.27 -11.59
CA CYS A 2 0.17 7.83 -12.74
C CYS A 2 0.41 8.77 -13.92
N PRO A 3 0.92 8.29 -15.06
CA PRO A 3 0.99 9.10 -16.28
C PRO A 3 -0.42 9.48 -16.78
N GLY A 4 -0.48 10.44 -17.70
CA GLY A 4 -1.73 10.75 -18.41
C GLY A 4 -2.05 9.72 -19.50
N ASP A 5 -2.74 10.16 -20.54
CA ASP A 5 -3.06 9.38 -21.75
C ASP A 5 -2.14 9.65 -22.95
N SER A 6 -1.26 10.65 -22.85
CA SER A 6 -0.33 11.06 -23.91
C SER A 6 0.79 11.96 -23.38
N ASP A 7 1.73 12.35 -24.24
CA ASP A 7 2.82 13.28 -23.89
C ASP A 7 2.36 14.70 -23.58
N SER A 8 1.17 15.08 -24.04
CA SER A 8 0.61 16.43 -23.83
C SER A 8 -0.40 16.47 -22.66
N SER A 9 -0.63 15.34 -21.99
CA SER A 9 -1.56 15.28 -20.86
C SER A 9 -1.13 16.20 -19.73
N LYS A 10 -2.10 16.92 -19.15
CA LYS A 10 -1.89 17.82 -18.02
C LYS A 10 -2.17 17.16 -16.66
N TYR A 11 -2.92 16.06 -16.68
CA TYR A 11 -3.45 15.40 -15.49
C TYR A 11 -3.28 13.88 -15.59
N PRO A 12 -3.18 13.16 -14.45
CA PRO A 12 -3.08 11.71 -14.43
C PRO A 12 -4.37 11.05 -14.95
N ASN A 13 -4.24 9.85 -15.52
CA ASN A 13 -5.40 9.08 -16.01
C ASN A 13 -5.40 7.66 -15.41
N TRP A 14 -6.05 7.47 -14.26
CA TRP A 14 -6.07 6.19 -13.56
C TRP A 14 -7.13 5.26 -14.16
N VAL A 15 -6.69 4.29 -14.95
CA VAL A 15 -7.54 3.29 -15.60
C VAL A 15 -7.93 2.19 -14.61
N THR A 16 -9.23 2.03 -14.36
CA THR A 16 -9.79 1.07 -13.38
C THR A 16 -10.58 -0.07 -14.01
N CYS A 17 -10.92 0.02 -15.29
CA CYS A 17 -11.66 -1.00 -16.02
C CYS A 17 -11.22 -1.04 -17.51
N PRO A 18 -11.48 -2.13 -18.23
CA PRO A 18 -10.97 -2.30 -19.60
C PRO A 18 -11.88 -1.68 -20.68
N TRP A 19 -13.08 -1.22 -20.32
CA TRP A 19 -14.07 -0.71 -21.27
C TRP A 19 -14.41 0.76 -20.98
N PRO A 20 -14.46 1.64 -22.01
CA PRO A 20 -14.24 1.35 -23.44
C PRO A 20 -12.79 0.97 -23.78
N GLU A 21 -12.57 0.45 -24.99
CA GLU A 21 -11.26 -0.08 -25.43
C GLU A 21 -10.12 0.95 -25.27
N ASP A 22 -10.43 2.24 -25.32
CA ASP A 22 -9.51 3.35 -25.10
C ASP A 22 -8.80 3.24 -23.75
N TYR A 23 -9.46 2.75 -22.70
CA TYR A 23 -8.85 2.54 -21.38
C TYR A 23 -7.71 1.53 -21.43
N SER A 24 -7.88 0.44 -22.18
CA SER A 24 -6.84 -0.56 -22.34
C SER A 24 -5.67 -0.03 -23.19
N LYS A 25 -5.96 0.80 -24.21
CA LYS A 25 -4.94 1.49 -25.02
C LYS A 25 -4.12 2.47 -24.18
N ILE A 26 -4.79 3.27 -23.35
CA ILE A 26 -4.16 4.21 -22.41
C ILE A 26 -3.27 3.44 -21.43
N LEU A 27 -3.81 2.40 -20.77
CA LEU A 27 -3.05 1.63 -19.79
C LEU A 27 -1.83 0.96 -20.41
N LYS A 28 -1.95 0.44 -21.64
CA LYS A 28 -0.83 -0.11 -22.40
C LYS A 28 0.25 0.94 -22.64
N TRP A 29 -0.12 2.11 -23.18
CA TRP A 29 0.79 3.23 -23.42
C TRP A 29 1.48 3.69 -22.12
N GLN A 30 0.73 3.84 -21.03
CA GLN A 30 1.27 4.21 -19.72
C GLN A 30 2.37 3.23 -19.27
N TRP A 31 2.12 1.93 -19.37
CA TRP A 31 3.08 0.92 -18.95
C TRP A 31 4.30 0.83 -19.87
N GLU A 32 4.07 0.72 -21.18
CA GLU A 32 5.12 0.43 -22.16
C GLU A 32 5.97 1.64 -22.51
N GLU A 33 5.36 2.82 -22.64
CA GLU A 33 6.06 4.03 -23.11
C GLU A 33 6.57 4.91 -21.98
N LYS A 34 5.99 4.82 -20.78
CA LYS A 34 6.32 5.70 -19.64
C LYS A 34 6.89 4.96 -18.45
N VAL A 35 6.11 4.06 -17.85
CA VAL A 35 6.42 3.48 -16.54
C VAL A 35 7.63 2.55 -16.64
N ILE A 36 7.62 1.57 -17.53
CA ILE A 36 8.69 0.57 -17.63
C ILE A 36 10.03 1.20 -18.03
N PRO A 37 10.12 2.01 -19.12
CA PRO A 37 11.40 2.58 -19.52
C PRO A 37 12.01 3.48 -18.45
N TYR A 38 11.18 4.28 -17.79
CA TYR A 38 11.62 5.13 -16.68
C TYR A 38 12.18 4.29 -15.53
N TRP A 39 11.41 3.32 -15.03
CA TRP A 39 11.83 2.56 -13.85
C TRP A 39 12.95 1.56 -14.11
N GLN A 40 13.12 1.06 -15.34
CA GLN A 40 14.32 0.30 -15.69
C GLN A 40 15.58 1.16 -15.57
N LYS A 41 15.52 2.40 -16.07
CA LYS A 41 16.63 3.35 -15.95
C LYS A 41 16.88 3.74 -14.50
N GLU A 42 15.83 4.11 -13.76
CA GLU A 42 15.97 4.55 -12.37
C GLU A 42 16.41 3.41 -11.44
N ALA A 43 15.90 2.19 -11.62
CA ALA A 43 16.34 1.03 -10.83
C ALA A 43 17.82 0.71 -11.08
N LYS A 44 18.27 0.79 -12.34
CA LYS A 44 19.68 0.60 -12.68
C LYS A 44 20.55 1.70 -12.06
N PHE A 45 20.15 2.97 -12.21
CA PHE A 45 20.85 4.10 -11.62
C PHE A 45 20.95 3.97 -10.09
N ALA A 46 19.86 3.65 -9.41
CA ALA A 46 19.84 3.41 -7.98
C ALA A 46 20.86 2.32 -7.58
N GLN A 47 20.91 1.21 -8.32
CA GLN A 47 21.88 0.14 -8.07
C GLN A 47 23.33 0.59 -8.27
N GLU A 48 23.62 1.40 -9.30
CA GLU A 48 24.94 1.97 -9.56
C GLU A 48 25.40 2.90 -8.42
N GLU A 49 24.46 3.57 -7.76
CA GLU A 49 24.68 4.40 -6.58
C GLU A 49 24.63 3.61 -5.24
N GLY A 50 24.56 2.28 -5.30
CA GLY A 50 24.54 1.41 -4.10
C GLY A 50 23.18 1.34 -3.38
N ILE A 51 22.11 1.83 -3.99
CA ILE A 51 20.73 1.73 -3.49
C ILE A 51 20.10 0.44 -4.03
N GLU A 52 19.97 -0.56 -3.16
CA GLU A 52 19.44 -1.88 -3.55
C GLU A 52 17.92 -2.01 -3.45
N LYS A 53 17.24 -1.08 -2.77
CA LYS A 53 15.82 -1.18 -2.42
C LYS A 53 15.08 0.12 -2.72
N ILE A 54 14.13 0.04 -3.64
CA ILE A 54 13.16 1.08 -3.97
C ILE A 54 11.79 0.58 -3.51
N CYS A 55 11.13 1.33 -2.63
CA CYS A 55 9.91 0.91 -1.96
C CYS A 55 8.70 1.63 -2.54
N PHE A 56 7.88 0.91 -3.31
CA PHE A 56 6.63 1.42 -3.87
C PHE A 56 5.48 1.21 -2.93
N GLU A 57 4.80 2.31 -2.62
CA GLU A 57 3.51 2.26 -1.98
C GLU A 57 2.42 1.95 -3.00
N MET A 58 1.70 0.86 -2.77
CA MET A 58 0.59 0.43 -3.63
C MET A 58 -0.63 1.31 -3.35
N HIS A 59 -0.72 2.42 -4.07
CA HIS A 59 -1.70 3.46 -3.82
C HIS A 59 -2.64 3.67 -5.02
N PRO A 60 -3.97 3.55 -4.85
CA PRO A 60 -4.96 3.82 -5.89
C PRO A 60 -4.86 5.25 -6.43
N GLY A 61 -5.05 5.41 -7.73
CA GLY A 61 -4.69 6.65 -8.42
C GLY A 61 -3.26 6.63 -8.97
N PHE A 62 -2.43 5.63 -8.65
CA PHE A 62 -1.16 5.33 -9.34
C PHE A 62 -1.30 4.12 -10.27
N VAL A 63 -0.30 3.90 -11.13
CA VAL A 63 -0.22 2.67 -11.96
C VAL A 63 0.19 1.43 -11.16
N VAL A 64 0.89 1.62 -10.03
CA VAL A 64 1.19 0.57 -9.04
C VAL A 64 0.28 0.81 -7.85
N TYR A 65 -0.82 0.07 -7.79
CA TYR A 65 -1.89 0.28 -6.82
C TYR A 65 -2.29 -0.99 -6.05
N ASN A 66 -1.73 -2.15 -6.42
CA ASN A 66 -2.00 -3.44 -5.80
C ASN A 66 -0.79 -4.39 -5.96
N PRO A 67 -0.82 -5.59 -5.34
CA PRO A 67 0.29 -6.54 -5.45
C PRO A 67 0.62 -6.99 -6.88
N GLU A 68 -0.39 -7.13 -7.74
CA GLU A 68 -0.20 -7.56 -9.12
C GLU A 68 0.59 -6.53 -9.94
N THR A 69 0.17 -5.27 -9.88
CA THR A 69 0.84 -4.17 -10.58
C THR A 69 2.24 -3.88 -10.03
N LEU A 70 2.46 -4.07 -8.73
CA LEU A 70 3.81 -4.02 -8.15
C LEU A 70 4.70 -5.12 -8.72
N LEU A 71 4.21 -6.37 -8.77
CA LEU A 71 4.97 -7.48 -9.31
C LEU A 71 5.25 -7.32 -10.81
N LYS A 72 4.29 -6.77 -11.58
CA LYS A 72 4.50 -6.40 -12.99
C LYS A 72 5.67 -5.41 -13.15
N LEU A 73 5.73 -4.38 -12.31
CA LEU A 73 6.84 -3.44 -12.37
C LEU A 73 8.17 -4.09 -11.95
N ARG A 74 8.16 -4.90 -10.89
CA ARG A 74 9.34 -5.63 -10.41
C ARG A 74 9.87 -6.60 -11.46
N GLU A 75 9.00 -7.26 -12.20
CA GLU A 75 9.38 -8.15 -13.30
C GLU A 75 10.12 -7.37 -14.40
N ALA A 76 9.62 -6.18 -14.75
CA ALA A 76 10.20 -5.37 -15.82
C ALA A 76 11.47 -4.59 -15.41
N ALA A 77 11.52 -4.07 -14.18
CA ALA A 77 12.59 -3.18 -13.69
C ALA A 77 13.55 -3.84 -12.69
N GLY A 78 13.31 -5.10 -12.32
CA GLY A 78 14.24 -5.91 -11.53
C GLY A 78 13.99 -5.89 -10.02
N LYS A 79 14.82 -6.65 -9.31
CA LYS A 79 14.65 -6.94 -7.87
C LYS A 79 14.83 -5.72 -6.96
N ALA A 80 15.37 -4.61 -7.45
CA ALA A 80 15.43 -3.37 -6.67
C ALA A 80 14.03 -2.82 -6.35
N ILE A 81 13.00 -3.16 -7.14
CA ILE A 81 11.62 -2.72 -6.91
C ILE A 81 10.93 -3.63 -5.89
N GLY A 82 10.56 -3.09 -4.74
CA GLY A 82 9.76 -3.79 -3.72
C GLY A 82 8.64 -2.90 -3.17
N ALA A 83 7.90 -3.43 -2.21
CA ALA A 83 6.81 -2.74 -1.54
C ALA A 83 7.33 -1.83 -0.42
N ASN A 84 6.85 -0.60 -0.39
CA ASN A 84 6.40 0.02 0.85
C ASN A 84 5.00 -0.50 1.12
N PHE A 85 4.88 -1.50 1.99
CA PHE A 85 3.59 -2.15 2.23
C PHE A 85 2.76 -1.28 3.18
N ASP A 86 1.75 -0.62 2.64
CA ASP A 86 0.74 0.11 3.40
C ASP A 86 -0.60 -0.64 3.30
N PRO A 87 -1.12 -1.25 4.38
CA PRO A 87 -2.37 -2.02 4.33
C PRO A 87 -3.61 -1.14 4.16
N SER A 88 -3.54 0.17 4.45
CA SER A 88 -4.69 1.08 4.47
C SER A 88 -5.40 1.13 3.11
N HIS A 89 -4.63 1.16 2.02
CA HIS A 89 -5.15 1.18 0.66
C HIS A 89 -5.66 -0.18 0.20
N LEU A 90 -5.17 -1.27 0.79
CA LEU A 90 -5.62 -2.63 0.45
C LEU A 90 -6.99 -2.92 1.05
N PHE A 91 -7.24 -2.47 2.29
CA PHE A 91 -8.52 -2.71 2.96
C PHE A 91 -9.72 -2.25 2.15
N TRP A 92 -9.73 -0.99 1.70
CA TRP A 92 -10.90 -0.46 1.00
C TRP A 92 -11.02 -0.97 -0.43
N GLN A 93 -9.93 -1.41 -1.06
CA GLN A 93 -9.98 -2.13 -2.34
C GLN A 93 -10.57 -3.55 -2.20
N GLY A 94 -10.82 -4.02 -0.96
CA GLY A 94 -11.26 -5.40 -0.70
C GLY A 94 -10.13 -6.42 -0.82
N ILE A 95 -8.88 -5.99 -0.78
CA ILE A 95 -7.72 -6.87 -0.82
C ILE A 95 -7.38 -7.29 0.62
N ASP A 96 -7.27 -8.60 0.87
CA ASP A 96 -6.74 -9.12 2.14
C ASP A 96 -5.23 -8.79 2.28
N PRO A 97 -4.83 -7.93 3.23
CA PRO A 97 -3.42 -7.58 3.40
C PRO A 97 -2.55 -8.76 3.82
N ILE A 98 -3.09 -9.76 4.52
CA ILE A 98 -2.33 -10.95 4.92
C ILE A 98 -2.00 -11.79 3.68
N ALA A 99 -2.96 -12.01 2.80
CA ALA A 99 -2.73 -12.69 1.53
C ALA A 99 -1.74 -11.92 0.65
N ALA A 100 -1.87 -10.59 0.59
CA ALA A 100 -0.95 -9.72 -0.13
C ALA A 100 0.49 -9.80 0.41
N LEU A 101 0.69 -9.81 1.73
CA LEU A 101 2.00 -10.03 2.35
C LEU A 101 2.63 -11.34 1.88
N LYS A 102 1.87 -12.43 1.93
CA LYS A 102 2.34 -13.76 1.48
C LYS A 102 2.69 -13.76 0.00
N LYS A 103 1.88 -13.11 -0.83
CA LYS A 103 2.12 -12.96 -2.28
C LYS A 103 3.38 -12.15 -2.58
N LEU A 104 3.69 -11.15 -1.77
CA LEU A 104 4.83 -10.25 -1.89
C LEU A 104 6.05 -10.70 -1.05
N LYS A 105 6.05 -11.94 -0.55
CA LYS A 105 7.19 -12.49 0.20
C LYS A 105 8.48 -12.34 -0.62
N GLY A 106 9.52 -11.78 0.02
CA GLY A 106 10.81 -11.52 -0.61
C GLY A 106 10.93 -10.19 -1.36
N CYS A 107 9.88 -9.37 -1.37
CA CYS A 107 9.94 -8.00 -1.90
C CYS A 107 9.23 -6.97 -1.02
N ILE A 108 9.05 -7.22 0.28
CA ILE A 108 8.60 -6.21 1.25
C ILE A 108 9.85 -5.52 1.79
N TYR A 109 10.02 -4.23 1.48
CA TYR A 109 11.24 -3.47 1.82
C TYR A 109 11.00 -2.41 2.88
N HIS A 110 9.77 -1.92 2.98
CA HIS A 110 9.32 -1.02 4.02
C HIS A 110 7.84 -1.29 4.34
N VAL A 111 7.36 -0.82 5.48
CA VAL A 111 5.97 -0.99 5.89
C VAL A 111 5.47 0.29 6.54
N HIS A 112 4.31 0.76 6.08
CA HIS A 112 3.54 1.76 6.78
C HIS A 112 2.49 1.10 7.67
N ALA A 113 2.46 1.49 8.93
CA ALA A 113 1.39 1.20 9.85
C ALA A 113 0.37 2.34 9.73
N LYS A 114 -0.57 2.15 8.80
CA LYS A 114 -1.70 3.04 8.51
C LYS A 114 -2.96 2.19 8.43
N ASP A 115 -4.08 2.74 8.90
CA ASP A 115 -5.31 1.97 9.10
C ASP A 115 -6.49 2.57 8.33
N THR A 116 -7.50 1.77 8.06
CA THR A 116 -8.70 2.16 7.32
C THR A 116 -9.93 1.56 7.99
N LYS A 117 -10.93 2.40 8.24
CA LYS A 117 -12.27 1.96 8.61
C LYS A 117 -13.15 1.93 7.37
N ILE A 118 -13.76 0.79 7.10
CA ILE A 118 -14.82 0.65 6.12
C ILE A 118 -16.16 0.88 6.82
N ASP A 119 -16.97 1.78 6.30
CA ASP A 119 -18.35 1.96 6.72
C ASP A 119 -19.23 0.96 5.97
N ALA A 120 -19.83 0.02 6.72
CA ALA A 120 -20.61 -1.06 6.13
C ALA A 120 -21.87 -0.57 5.42
N TYR A 121 -22.54 0.46 5.96
CA TYR A 121 -23.76 1.00 5.37
C TYR A 121 -23.45 1.74 4.07
N ASN A 122 -22.57 2.73 4.12
CA ASN A 122 -22.21 3.55 2.97
C ASN A 122 -21.59 2.71 1.84
N THR A 123 -20.73 1.74 2.18
CA THR A 123 -20.15 0.82 1.20
C THR A 123 -21.20 -0.11 0.58
N SER A 124 -22.18 -0.60 1.35
CA SER A 124 -23.25 -1.45 0.81
C SER A 124 -24.15 -0.74 -0.20
N VAL A 125 -24.29 0.59 -0.06
CA VAL A 125 -25.11 1.42 -0.94
C VAL A 125 -24.31 1.94 -2.13
N ASN A 126 -23.07 2.40 -1.91
CA ASN A 126 -22.30 3.17 -2.89
C ASN A 126 -21.12 2.39 -3.50
N GLY A 127 -20.72 1.26 -2.90
CA GLY A 127 -19.45 0.61 -3.20
C GLY A 127 -18.24 1.35 -2.62
N VAL A 128 -17.04 0.90 -3.00
CA VAL A 128 -15.77 1.39 -2.40
C VAL A 128 -15.13 2.58 -3.14
N LEU A 129 -15.60 2.88 -4.36
CA LEU A 129 -15.08 3.99 -5.17
C LEU A 129 -15.69 5.31 -4.69
N ASP A 130 -15.02 5.93 -3.72
CA ASP A 130 -15.54 7.10 -3.01
C ASP A 130 -14.75 8.39 -3.29
N THR A 131 -15.34 9.25 -4.12
CA THR A 131 -14.75 10.52 -4.59
C THR A 131 -15.14 11.74 -3.76
N LYS A 132 -15.87 11.55 -2.64
CA LYS A 132 -16.26 12.67 -1.76
C LYS A 132 -15.05 13.37 -1.17
N SER A 133 -15.27 14.52 -0.53
CA SER A 133 -14.25 15.19 0.27
C SER A 133 -13.80 14.29 1.43
N TYR A 134 -12.54 14.37 1.85
CA TYR A 134 -12.09 13.72 3.09
C TYR A 134 -12.68 14.36 4.36
N ARG A 135 -13.28 15.54 4.25
CA ARG A 135 -13.99 16.26 5.32
C ARG A 135 -15.48 15.92 5.44
N ASP A 136 -15.92 14.89 4.72
CA ASP A 136 -17.31 14.43 4.71
C ASP A 136 -17.42 13.03 5.34
N GLU A 137 -16.78 12.86 6.49
CA GLU A 137 -16.44 11.56 7.08
C GLU A 137 -17.66 10.64 7.22
N ILE A 138 -18.78 11.20 7.67
CA ILE A 138 -20.01 10.43 7.96
C ILE A 138 -20.66 9.85 6.71
N ASN A 139 -20.45 10.45 5.54
CA ASN A 139 -21.06 10.02 4.27
C ASN A 139 -20.09 9.22 3.39
N ARG A 140 -18.86 8.99 3.87
CA ARG A 140 -17.86 8.21 3.15
C ARG A 140 -18.03 6.71 3.35
N SER A 141 -17.68 5.96 2.32
CA SER A 141 -17.65 4.49 2.33
C SER A 141 -16.47 3.95 3.14
N TRP A 142 -15.41 4.74 3.25
CA TRP A 142 -14.26 4.45 4.08
C TRP A 142 -13.50 5.73 4.44
N ILE A 143 -12.80 5.67 5.57
CA ILE A 143 -11.88 6.73 6.04
C ILE A 143 -10.60 6.11 6.56
N PHE A 144 -9.49 6.84 6.40
CA PHE A 144 -8.25 6.50 7.10
C PHE A 144 -8.38 6.76 8.59
N ARG A 145 -7.71 5.92 9.38
CA ARG A 145 -7.74 5.94 10.84
C ARG A 145 -6.35 5.79 11.40
N THR A 146 -6.20 6.23 12.64
CA THR A 146 -5.10 5.84 13.51
C THR A 146 -5.08 4.32 13.68
N VAL A 147 -3.90 3.72 13.66
CA VAL A 147 -3.70 2.26 13.86
C VAL A 147 -4.42 1.77 15.12
N GLY A 148 -5.27 0.76 14.94
CA GLY A 148 -6.11 0.18 15.99
C GLY A 148 -7.50 0.80 16.11
N TYR A 149 -7.80 1.85 15.33
CA TYR A 149 -9.12 2.47 15.24
C TYR A 149 -9.85 2.14 13.92
N GLY A 150 -9.17 1.57 12.93
CA GLY A 150 -9.79 1.04 11.71
C GLY A 150 -10.07 -0.45 11.85
N GLN A 151 -9.00 -1.24 11.80
CA GLN A 151 -8.98 -2.67 12.08
C GLN A 151 -8.65 -2.96 13.55
N ASP A 152 -9.05 -4.15 14.00
CA ASP A 152 -8.89 -4.55 15.40
C ASP A 152 -7.47 -5.01 15.77
N ALA A 153 -7.24 -5.20 17.07
CA ALA A 153 -5.94 -5.65 17.58
C ALA A 153 -5.56 -7.06 17.15
N SER A 154 -6.55 -7.92 16.85
CA SER A 154 -6.32 -9.29 16.40
C SER A 154 -5.68 -9.28 15.01
N PHE A 155 -6.23 -8.49 14.10
CA PHE A 155 -5.68 -8.26 12.77
C PHE A 155 -4.24 -7.76 12.87
N TRP A 156 -3.98 -6.69 13.63
CA TRP A 156 -2.64 -6.08 13.68
C TRP A 156 -1.58 -7.03 14.28
N LYS A 157 -1.92 -7.83 15.30
CA LYS A 157 -1.04 -8.88 15.82
C LYS A 157 -0.74 -9.95 14.76
N TYR A 158 -1.75 -10.35 13.99
CA TYR A 158 -1.58 -11.32 12.91
C TYR A 158 -0.78 -10.76 11.73
N PHE A 159 -0.96 -9.48 11.41
CA PHE A 159 -0.22 -8.77 10.38
C PHE A 159 1.29 -8.72 10.71
N ILE A 160 1.65 -8.31 11.93
CA ILE A 160 3.04 -8.28 12.41
C ILE A 160 3.66 -9.69 12.42
N SER A 161 2.90 -10.69 12.87
CA SER A 161 3.35 -12.09 12.83
C SER A 161 3.59 -12.55 11.39
N THR A 162 2.71 -12.17 10.45
CA THR A 162 2.82 -12.52 9.04
C THR A 162 4.01 -11.83 8.37
N LEU A 163 4.29 -10.57 8.71
CA LEU A 163 5.51 -9.88 8.25
C LEU A 163 6.76 -10.68 8.60
N ARG A 164 6.88 -11.11 9.87
CA ARG A 164 7.99 -11.93 10.34
C ARG A 164 8.07 -13.28 9.61
N LEU A 165 6.95 -13.95 9.40
CA LEU A 165 6.89 -15.20 8.60
C LEU A 165 7.26 -14.99 7.12
N CYS A 166 7.04 -13.79 6.59
CA CYS A 166 7.46 -13.40 5.25
C CYS A 166 8.93 -12.94 5.18
N GLY A 167 9.64 -12.94 6.31
CA GLY A 167 11.04 -12.54 6.41
C GLY A 167 11.26 -11.04 6.56
N TYR A 168 10.22 -10.28 6.94
CA TYR A 168 10.32 -8.86 7.25
C TYR A 168 10.35 -8.63 8.77
N ASP A 169 11.46 -8.08 9.26
CA ASP A 169 11.69 -7.79 10.69
C ASP A 169 12.37 -6.42 10.87
N TYR A 170 12.05 -5.46 9.99
CA TYR A 170 12.64 -4.12 9.98
C TYR A 170 11.69 -3.09 10.63
N VAL A 171 11.38 -2.00 9.95
CA VAL A 171 10.63 -0.86 10.51
C VAL A 171 9.12 -1.01 10.28
N LEU A 172 8.32 -0.66 11.29
CA LEU A 172 6.93 -0.27 11.10
C LEU A 172 6.85 1.25 11.23
N SER A 173 6.72 1.96 10.11
CA SER A 173 6.65 3.42 10.10
C SER A 173 5.21 3.85 10.30
N ILE A 174 4.94 4.72 11.25
CA ILE A 174 3.58 5.26 11.45
C ILE A 174 3.34 6.33 10.39
N GLU A 175 2.37 6.10 9.52
CA GLU A 175 1.80 7.14 8.67
C GLU A 175 0.43 7.51 9.24
N HIS A 176 0.28 8.77 9.64
CA HIS A 176 -0.93 9.25 10.30
C HIS A 176 -1.77 10.13 9.37
N GLU A 177 -2.97 9.66 9.04
CA GLU A 177 -3.98 10.41 8.28
C GLU A 177 -5.38 10.16 8.85
N ASP A 178 -5.60 10.48 10.13
CA ASP A 178 -6.91 10.33 10.76
C ASP A 178 -7.67 11.66 10.76
N SER A 179 -8.82 11.73 10.11
CA SER A 179 -9.61 12.98 10.06
C SER A 179 -10.38 13.29 11.35
N LEU A 180 -10.49 12.35 12.29
CA LEU A 180 -11.19 12.52 13.56
C LEU A 180 -10.24 12.78 14.75
N MET A 181 -8.92 12.79 14.52
CA MET A 181 -7.92 13.05 15.56
C MET A 181 -6.94 14.11 15.10
N SER A 182 -6.38 14.84 16.06
CA SER A 182 -5.21 15.67 15.77
C SER A 182 -4.00 14.79 15.43
N ALA A 183 -3.08 15.32 14.64
CA ALA A 183 -1.86 14.60 14.25
C ALA A 183 -1.08 14.05 15.46
N ASN A 184 -0.94 14.85 16.52
CA ASN A 184 -0.21 14.42 17.72
C ASN A 184 -0.98 13.38 18.53
N GLU A 185 -2.29 13.53 18.69
CA GLU A 185 -3.11 12.56 19.42
C GLU A 185 -3.10 11.19 18.73
N GLY A 186 -3.34 11.16 17.43
CA GLY A 186 -3.35 9.91 16.68
C GLY A 186 -1.97 9.27 16.62
N PHE A 187 -0.89 10.05 16.43
CA PHE A 187 0.47 9.53 16.52
C PHE A 187 0.76 8.88 17.88
N GLN A 188 0.44 9.55 18.99
CA GLN A 188 0.67 9.01 20.34
C GLN A 188 -0.12 7.72 20.59
N LYS A 189 -1.37 7.65 20.12
CA LYS A 189 -2.22 6.46 20.24
C LYS A 189 -1.68 5.30 19.39
N ALA A 190 -1.36 5.54 18.12
CA ALA A 190 -0.75 4.53 17.25
C ALA A 190 0.57 4.00 17.82
N ALA A 191 1.45 4.89 18.27
CA ALA A 191 2.73 4.51 18.85
C ALA A 191 2.57 3.68 20.13
N SER A 192 1.60 4.03 20.99
CA SER A 192 1.30 3.26 22.20
C SER A 192 0.78 1.87 21.86
N PHE A 193 -0.21 1.79 20.96
CA PHE A 193 -0.78 0.53 20.49
C PHE A 193 0.27 -0.38 19.84
N LEU A 194 1.07 0.15 18.91
CA LEU A 194 2.11 -0.63 18.23
C LEU A 194 3.16 -1.14 19.20
N LYS A 195 3.60 -0.33 20.18
CA LYS A 195 4.57 -0.74 21.21
C LYS A 195 4.13 -1.97 22.02
N GLU A 196 2.83 -2.18 22.17
CA GLU A 196 2.26 -3.35 22.87
C GLU A 196 2.33 -4.63 22.03
N ILE A 197 2.28 -4.52 20.69
CA ILE A 197 2.13 -5.68 19.80
C ILE A 197 3.36 -5.98 18.94
N ILE A 198 4.32 -5.06 18.82
CA ILE A 198 5.57 -5.33 18.10
C ILE A 198 6.40 -6.39 18.81
N LEU A 199 6.99 -7.27 18.01
CA LEU A 199 7.89 -8.30 18.49
C LEU A 199 9.31 -7.71 18.57
N LYS A 200 9.89 -7.66 19.77
CA LYS A 200 11.20 -6.99 20.00
C LYS A 200 12.39 -7.93 19.92
N GLU A 201 12.19 -9.18 20.29
CA GLU A 201 13.23 -10.19 20.23
C GLU A 201 13.29 -10.83 18.84
N LYS A 202 14.50 -11.25 18.46
CA LYS A 202 14.69 -12.10 17.28
C LYS A 202 13.92 -13.40 17.46
N THR A 203 13.52 -14.02 16.36
CA THR A 203 13.00 -15.39 16.41
C THR A 203 14.06 -16.31 17.01
N GLY A 204 13.82 -16.80 18.22
CA GLY A 204 14.69 -17.75 18.90
C GLY A 204 14.46 -19.20 18.45
N GLU A 205 15.26 -20.11 18.96
CA GLU A 205 15.03 -21.55 18.79
C GLU A 205 13.74 -21.98 19.51
N MET A 206 13.03 -22.96 18.94
CA MET A 206 11.87 -23.55 19.59
C MET A 206 12.36 -24.43 20.73
N TRP A 207 12.40 -23.92 21.96
CA TRP A 207 12.84 -24.71 23.13
C TRP A 207 11.99 -25.98 23.39
N TRP A 208 10.83 -26.08 22.74
CA TRP A 208 9.81 -27.11 22.88
C TRP A 208 9.67 -28.00 21.63
N ALA A 209 10.55 -27.85 20.62
CA ALA A 209 10.58 -28.68 19.42
C ALA A 209 12.02 -29.08 19.03
#